data_AF-A0A6M4AVF1-F1
#
_entry.id   AF-A0A6M4AVF1-F1
#
_cell.length_a   1.000
_cell.length_b   1.000
_cell.length_c   1.000
_cell.angle_alpha   90.00
_cell.angle_beta   90.00
_cell.angle_gamma   90.00
#
_symmetry.space_group_name_H-M   'P 1'
#
loop_
_entity.id
_entity.type
_entity.pdbx_description
1 polymer ?
#
loop_
_entity_poly.entity_id
_entity_poly.type
_entity_poly.pdbx_seq_one_letter_code
_entity_poly.pdbx_strand_id
1 'polypeptide(L)'
;MRPDLQDSRRRRHDSLFELYMLGGSDLVKQGIRGIERDMIIRFEMSALTPEKGDIIHFYAVNRWDEDDEFDEWARPSTPMSPDAEQIVGVTNEKLAGCRPTEAVIDDFLAFLKT
;
A
#
# COMPACT_ATOMS: atom_id res chain seq x y z
N MET A 1 -33.88 39.47 21.86
CA MET A 1 -33.46 38.36 20.97
C MET A 1 -33.09 37.19 21.88
N ARG A 2 -33.67 35.99 21.71
CA ARG A 2 -33.50 34.89 22.69
C ARG A 2 -32.18 34.13 22.44
N PRO A 3 -31.26 34.05 23.42
CA PRO A 3 -29.91 33.49 23.22
C PRO A 3 -29.90 32.02 22.79
N ASP A 4 -30.86 31.20 23.25
CA ASP A 4 -31.00 29.79 22.87
C ASP A 4 -31.19 29.55 21.35
N LEU A 5 -31.82 30.50 20.65
CA LEU A 5 -32.04 30.40 19.21
C LEU A 5 -30.76 30.68 18.41
N GLN A 6 -29.83 31.48 18.95
CA GLN A 6 -28.52 31.69 18.32
C GLN A 6 -27.61 30.49 18.52
N ASP A 7 -27.61 29.90 19.72
CA ASP A 7 -26.81 28.70 20.03
C ASP A 7 -27.27 27.47 19.25
N SER A 8 -28.59 27.27 19.09
CA SER A 8 -29.12 26.17 18.28
C SER A 8 -28.85 26.33 16.78
N ARG A 9 -28.70 27.58 16.30
CA ARG A 9 -28.35 27.89 14.92
C ARG A 9 -26.86 27.68 14.67
N ARG A 10 -26.01 28.07 15.62
CA ARG A 10 -24.56 27.86 15.57
C ARG A 10 -24.21 26.38 15.60
N ARG A 11 -24.78 25.60 16.52
CA ARG A 11 -24.56 24.14 16.58
C ARG A 11 -24.95 23.43 15.27
N ARG A 12 -26.07 23.82 14.65
CA ARG A 12 -26.47 23.25 13.35
C ARG A 12 -25.52 23.62 12.21
N HIS A 13 -25.04 24.85 12.20
CA HIS A 13 -24.04 25.29 11.22
C HIS A 13 -22.75 24.48 11.38
N ASP A 14 -22.27 24.33 12.61
CA ASP A 14 -21.02 23.61 12.91
C ASP A 14 -21.17 22.11 12.56
N SER A 15 -22.29 21.47 12.90
CA SER A 15 -22.54 20.07 12.50
C SER A 15 -22.65 19.87 10.98
N LEU A 16 -23.22 20.83 10.25
CA LEU A 16 -23.29 20.76 8.79
C LEU A 16 -21.92 21.00 8.14
N PHE A 17 -21.09 21.87 8.71
CA PHE A 17 -19.73 22.09 8.26
C PHE A 17 -18.85 20.84 8.50
N GLU A 18 -18.97 20.21 9.66
CA GLU A 18 -18.29 18.94 9.95
C GLU A 18 -18.73 17.83 8.97
N LEU A 19 -20.03 17.72 8.68
CA LEU A 19 -20.53 16.78 7.66
C LEU A 19 -19.99 17.08 6.26
N TYR A 20 -19.85 18.36 5.90
CA TYR A 20 -19.25 18.78 4.64
C TYR A 20 -17.74 18.48 4.59
N MET A 21 -17.02 18.64 5.69
CA MET A 21 -15.60 18.30 5.77
C MET A 21 -15.37 16.78 5.72
N LEU A 22 -16.17 16.02 6.46
CA LEU A 22 -16.16 14.54 6.44
C LEU A 22 -16.52 14.03 5.04
N GLY A 23 -17.70 14.38 4.53
CA GLY A 23 -18.18 13.93 3.22
C GLY A 23 -17.38 14.51 2.05
N GLY A 24 -16.86 15.74 2.18
CA GLY A 24 -16.02 16.38 1.18
C GLY A 24 -14.67 15.69 1.03
N SER A 25 -14.08 15.22 2.14
CA SER A 25 -12.84 14.43 2.07
C SER A 25 -13.04 13.09 1.36
N ASP A 26 -14.16 12.41 1.61
CA ASP A 26 -14.47 11.14 0.94
C ASP A 26 -14.90 11.32 -0.52
N LEU A 27 -15.59 12.42 -0.85
CA LEU A 27 -15.91 12.79 -2.24
C LEU A 27 -14.67 13.20 -3.04
N VAL A 28 -13.71 13.88 -2.40
CA VAL A 28 -12.40 14.19 -2.99
C VAL A 28 -11.62 12.90 -3.21
N LYS A 29 -11.58 11.98 -2.24
CA LYS A 29 -10.97 10.65 -2.43
C LYS A 29 -11.62 9.88 -3.60
N GLN A 30 -12.95 9.88 -3.69
CA GLN A 30 -13.67 9.27 -4.81
C GLN A 30 -13.40 9.96 -6.16
N GLY A 31 -13.19 11.27 -6.15
CA GLY A 31 -12.85 12.04 -7.36
C GLY A 31 -11.40 11.90 -7.81
N ILE A 32 -10.47 11.60 -6.90
CA ILE A 32 -9.04 11.40 -7.19
C ILE A 32 -8.73 9.96 -7.61
N ARG A 33 -9.60 9.00 -7.27
CA ARG A 33 -9.48 7.59 -7.67
C ARG A 33 -9.32 7.49 -9.20
N GLY A 34 -8.13 7.14 -9.67
CA GLY A 34 -7.76 7.08 -11.09
C GLY A 34 -7.25 8.37 -11.74
N ILE A 35 -7.21 9.50 -11.01
CA ILE A 35 -6.59 10.76 -11.48
C ILE A 35 -5.16 10.91 -10.94
N GLU A 36 -4.92 10.50 -9.70
CA GLU A 36 -3.62 10.55 -9.04
C GLU A 36 -3.26 9.16 -8.52
N ARG A 37 -1.99 8.78 -8.72
CA ARG A 37 -1.47 7.45 -8.35
C ARG A 37 -0.28 7.63 -7.41
N ASP A 38 -0.56 7.56 -6.11
CA ASP A 38 0.45 7.66 -5.06
C ASP A 38 0.73 6.28 -4.47
N MET A 39 1.87 5.70 -4.84
CA MET A 39 2.21 4.33 -4.48
C MET A 39 3.03 4.26 -3.19
N ILE A 40 2.58 3.42 -2.25
CA ILE A 40 3.39 2.98 -1.12
C ILE A 40 4.01 1.64 -1.51
N ILE A 41 5.34 1.60 -1.63
CA ILE A 41 6.09 0.41 -2.05
C ILE A 41 6.90 -0.14 -0.88
N ARG A 42 6.86 -1.46 -0.69
CA ARG A 42 7.69 -2.20 0.26
C ARG A 42 8.34 -3.39 -0.46
N PHE A 43 9.62 -3.59 -0.17
CA PHE A 43 10.37 -4.76 -0.60
C PHE A 43 10.91 -5.50 0.60
N GLU A 44 10.85 -6.83 0.53
CA GLU A 44 11.61 -7.70 1.41
C GLU A 44 12.73 -8.39 0.63
N MET A 45 13.88 -8.56 1.27
CA MET A 45 15.12 -9.03 0.65
C MET A 45 15.53 -10.39 1.18
N SER A 46 16.13 -11.22 0.34
CA SER A 46 16.65 -12.55 0.70
C SER A 46 17.90 -12.51 1.59
N ALA A 47 18.55 -11.35 1.71
CA ALA A 47 19.77 -11.17 2.48
C ALA A 47 19.80 -9.84 3.23
N LEU A 48 20.63 -9.78 4.27
CA LEU A 48 20.84 -8.59 5.11
C LEU A 48 21.72 -7.52 4.45
N THR A 49 22.29 -7.81 3.29
CA THR A 49 23.11 -6.88 2.50
C THR A 49 22.56 -6.79 1.07
N PRO A 50 22.29 -5.60 0.53
CA PRO A 50 21.68 -5.43 -0.79
C PRO A 50 22.51 -6.02 -1.93
N GLU A 51 23.85 -6.05 -1.83
CA GLU A 51 24.71 -6.54 -2.92
C GLU A 51 24.64 -8.06 -3.11
N LYS A 52 24.01 -8.78 -2.18
CA LYS A 52 23.95 -10.25 -2.16
C LYS A 52 22.53 -10.81 -2.10
N GLY A 53 21.52 -9.94 -2.00
CA GLY A 53 20.13 -10.32 -1.82
C GLY A 53 19.29 -10.01 -3.04
N ASP A 54 18.38 -10.93 -3.35
CA ASP A 54 17.31 -10.70 -4.30
C ASP A 54 16.08 -10.17 -3.56
N ILE A 55 15.22 -9.43 -4.27
CA ILE A 55 13.89 -9.10 -3.76
C ILE A 55 13.04 -10.38 -3.76
N ILE A 56 12.39 -10.66 -2.65
CA ILE A 56 11.56 -11.87 -2.43
C ILE A 56 10.10 -11.55 -2.15
N HIS A 57 9.76 -10.30 -1.82
CA HIS A 57 8.39 -9.85 -1.69
C HIS A 57 8.25 -8.47 -2.32
N PHE A 58 7.29 -8.36 -3.23
CA PHE A 58 6.93 -7.15 -3.95
C PHE A 58 5.57 -6.71 -3.44
N TYR A 59 5.54 -5.62 -2.69
CA TYR A 59 4.31 -5.02 -2.21
C TYR A 59 4.21 -3.58 -2.70
N ALA A 60 3.11 -3.25 -3.35
CA ALA A 60 2.77 -1.88 -3.73
C ALA A 60 1.27 -1.68 -3.64
N VAL A 61 0.84 -0.57 -3.04
CA VAL A 61 -0.59 -0.21 -2.96
C VAL A 61 -0.75 1.28 -3.22
N ASN A 62 -1.79 1.64 -3.95
CA ASN A 62 -2.16 3.03 -4.15
C ASN A 62 -2.86 3.56 -2.89
N ARG A 63 -2.35 4.67 -2.35
CA ARG A 63 -2.90 5.33 -1.17
C ARG A 63 -4.36 5.74 -1.33
N TRP A 64 -4.79 6.01 -2.55
CA TRP A 64 -6.12 6.52 -2.88
C TRP A 64 -7.05 5.44 -3.42
N ASP A 65 -6.52 4.27 -3.77
CA ASP A 65 -7.27 3.15 -4.34
C ASP A 65 -6.75 1.80 -3.83
N GLU A 66 -7.45 1.21 -2.87
CA GLU A 66 -7.09 -0.08 -2.29
C GLU A 66 -7.18 -1.24 -3.30
N ASP A 67 -7.89 -1.07 -4.41
CA ASP A 67 -7.99 -2.08 -5.47
C ASP A 67 -6.80 -2.02 -6.46
N ASP A 68 -5.99 -0.94 -6.42
CA ASP A 68 -4.74 -0.78 -7.19
C ASP A 68 -3.55 -1.26 -6.33
N GLU A 69 -3.46 -2.57 -6.18
CA GLU A 69 -2.48 -3.28 -5.37
C GLU A 69 -1.69 -4.32 -6.17
N PHE A 70 -0.43 -4.51 -5.80
CA PHE A 70 0.44 -5.60 -6.20
C PHE A 70 1.05 -6.23 -4.95
N ASP A 71 0.78 -7.50 -4.71
CA ASP A 71 1.33 -8.28 -3.59
C ASP A 71 1.79 -9.65 -4.12
N GLU A 72 3.10 -9.85 -4.24
CA GLU A 72 3.63 -11.12 -4.70
C GLU A 72 4.97 -11.51 -4.07
N TRP A 73 5.05 -12.80 -3.71
CA TRP A 73 6.28 -13.47 -3.29
C TRP A 73 7.03 -14.05 -4.49
N ALA A 74 8.35 -13.86 -4.51
CA ALA A 74 9.23 -14.32 -5.57
C ALA A 74 10.30 -15.28 -5.05
N ARG A 75 10.70 -16.20 -5.93
CA ARG A 75 11.80 -17.13 -5.67
C ARG A 75 13.14 -16.48 -5.99
N PRO A 76 14.02 -16.30 -4.99
CA PRO A 76 15.34 -15.74 -5.22
C PRO A 76 16.20 -16.72 -6.03
N SER A 77 17.20 -16.18 -6.73
CA SER A 77 18.20 -16.96 -7.47
C SER A 77 19.09 -17.78 -6.53
N THR A 78 19.36 -17.24 -5.35
CA THR A 78 20.14 -17.88 -4.29
C THR A 78 19.27 -18.09 -3.05
N PRO A 79 19.28 -19.29 -2.45
CA PRO A 79 18.55 -19.55 -1.21
C PRO A 79 18.98 -18.60 -0.07
N MET A 80 18.02 -18.22 0.76
CA MET A 80 18.25 -17.43 1.97
C MET A 80 19.07 -18.21 3.00
N SER A 81 19.84 -17.48 3.81
CA SER A 81 20.45 -18.06 5.02
C SER A 81 19.38 -18.32 6.09
N PRO A 82 19.63 -19.23 7.05
CA PRO A 82 18.70 -19.48 8.15
C PRO A 82 18.35 -18.22 8.96
N ASP A 83 19.32 -17.33 9.17
CA ASP A 83 19.09 -16.05 9.86
C ASP A 83 18.15 -15.13 9.06
N ALA A 84 18.29 -15.11 7.73
CA ALA A 84 17.39 -14.35 6.86
C ALA A 84 15.97 -14.94 6.86
N GLU A 85 15.82 -16.27 6.78
CA GLU A 85 14.52 -16.95 6.93
C GLU A 85 13.86 -16.60 8.27
N GLN A 86 14.63 -16.52 9.36
CA GLN A 86 14.12 -16.16 10.67
C GLN A 86 13.67 -14.69 10.75
N ILE A 87 14.42 -13.77 10.15
CA ILE A 87 14.11 -12.34 10.17
C ILE A 87 12.90 -12.00 9.30
N VAL A 88 12.85 -12.58 8.09
CA VAL A 88 11.75 -12.39 7.13
C VAL A 88 10.50 -13.18 7.56
N GLY A 89 10.68 -14.30 8.26
CA GLY A 89 9.58 -15.17 8.68
C GLY A 89 9.03 -16.06 7.55
N VAL A 90 9.78 -16.21 6.45
CA VAL A 90 9.44 -17.09 5.31
C VAL A 90 10.59 -18.07 5.05
N THR A 91 10.26 -19.27 4.56
CA THR A 91 11.26 -20.32 4.30
C THR A 91 11.53 -20.47 2.80
N ASN A 92 12.74 -20.93 2.47
CA ASN A 92 13.15 -21.28 1.12
C ASN A 92 12.20 -22.32 0.49
N GLU A 93 11.65 -23.24 1.28
CA GLU A 93 10.65 -24.21 0.82
C GLU A 93 9.36 -23.55 0.31
N LYS A 94 8.89 -22.51 1.01
CA LYS A 94 7.73 -21.73 0.56
C LYS A 94 8.05 -20.95 -0.72
N LEU A 95 9.22 -20.32 -0.78
CA LEU A 95 9.66 -19.56 -1.95
C LEU A 95 9.98 -20.46 -3.16
N ALA A 96 10.30 -21.74 -2.96
CA ALA A 96 10.62 -22.66 -4.05
C ALA A 96 9.48 -22.82 -5.08
N GLY A 97 8.23 -22.71 -4.62
CA GLY A 97 7.02 -22.77 -5.46
C GLY A 97 6.65 -21.44 -6.14
N CYS A 98 7.31 -20.34 -5.79
CA CYS A 98 7.05 -19.02 -6.36
C CYS A 98 7.68 -18.85 -7.75
N ARG A 99 7.22 -17.82 -8.47
CA ARG A 99 7.84 -17.41 -9.74
C ARG A 99 9.25 -16.85 -9.48
N PRO A 100 10.21 -17.00 -10.41
CA PRO A 100 11.53 -16.40 -10.26
C PRO A 100 11.45 -14.87 -10.11
N THR A 101 12.32 -14.28 -9.29
CA THR A 101 12.39 -12.83 -9.05
C THR A 101 12.38 -12.00 -10.34
N GLU A 102 13.13 -12.38 -11.37
CA GLU A 102 13.17 -11.66 -12.65
C GLU A 102 11.79 -11.54 -13.31
N ALA A 103 11.00 -12.63 -13.29
CA ALA A 103 9.66 -12.63 -13.89
C ALA A 103 8.68 -11.74 -13.11
N VAL A 104 8.80 -11.71 -11.78
CA VAL A 104 7.95 -10.86 -10.92
C VAL A 104 8.33 -9.38 -11.07
N ILE A 105 9.62 -9.07 -11.27
CA ILE A 105 10.09 -7.70 -11.54
C ILE A 105 9.45 -7.15 -12.81
N ASP A 106 9.42 -7.92 -13.89
CA ASP A 106 8.83 -7.47 -15.17
C ASP A 106 7.34 -7.10 -15.00
N ASP A 107 6.57 -7.96 -14.33
CA ASP A 107 5.15 -7.71 -14.03
C ASP A 107 4.97 -6.52 -13.08
N PHE A 108 5.83 -6.39 -12.07
CA PHE A 108 5.80 -5.27 -11.12
C PHE A 108 6.08 -3.93 -11.82
N LEU A 109 7.06 -3.90 -12.73
CA LEU A 109 7.37 -2.72 -13.55
C LEU A 109 6.24 -2.39 -14.54
N ALA A 110 5.55 -3.41 -15.06
CA ALA A 110 4.35 -3.19 -15.87
C ALA A 110 3.23 -2.59 -15.02
N PHE A 111 2.98 -3.15 -13.83
CA PHE A 111 2.02 -2.62 -12.87
C PHE A 111 2.27 -1.15 -12.55
N LEU A 112 3.52 -0.74 -12.25
CA LEU A 112 3.87 0.66 -11.94
C LEU A 112 3.70 1.64 -13.11
N LYS A 113 3.58 1.17 -14.35
CA LYS A 113 3.36 2.00 -15.54
C LYS A 113 1.88 2.18 -15.90
N THR A 114 1.01 1.42 -15.26
CA THR A 114 -0.45 1.45 -15.49
C THR A 114 -1.07 2.67 -14.83
#